data_AF-A0A1D2IFD4-F1
#
_entry.id   AF-A0A1D2IFD4-F1
#
_cell.length_a   1.000
_cell.length_b   1.000
_cell.length_c   1.000
_cell.angle_alpha   90.00
_cell.angle_beta   90.00
_cell.angle_gamma   90.00
#
_symmetry.space_group_name_H-M   'P 1'
#
loop_
_entity.id
_entity.type
_entity.pdbx_description
1 polymer ?
#
loop_
_entity_poly.entity_id
_entity_poly.type
_entity_poly.pdbx_seq_one_letter_code
_entity_poly.pdbx_strand_id
1 'polypeptide(L)'
;MAGAPDKKDEQGTLYAGDAGFGPLNTSGAEGGDLRLEQSDFYDFLGVPYPFRDGVVGAPETMRARALDCSGFIRMVLGHRARYPLMSSDGSSGDGLPRTANGMARSKVGADVLPLTGVAAEDRPANVDQLQPGDLVFFKLDARAKDRLDHVGMVLGYDTEGHLIFVSSREEINGPAIGDVGGVSRLDGNGYYAKTLRSAKRL
;
A
#
# COMPACT_ATOMS: atom_id res chain seq x y z
N MET A 1 -1.88 15.37 16.43
CA MET A 1 -3.20 15.39 15.75
C MET A 1 -4.08 14.37 16.44
N ALA A 2 -5.38 14.64 16.63
CA ALA A 2 -6.31 13.60 17.09
C ALA A 2 -6.62 12.65 15.93
N GLY A 3 -6.63 11.35 16.19
CA GLY A 3 -6.92 10.32 15.19
C GLY A 3 -8.34 10.43 14.61
N ALA A 4 -8.59 9.75 13.49
CA ALA A 4 -9.92 9.76 12.87
C ALA A 4 -10.95 9.11 13.81
N PRO A 5 -12.16 9.68 13.95
CA PRO A 5 -13.18 9.12 14.83
C PRO A 5 -13.66 7.76 14.32
N ASP A 6 -13.85 6.82 15.26
CA ASP A 6 -14.43 5.52 14.97
C ASP A 6 -15.85 5.68 14.41
N LYS A 7 -16.12 4.97 13.32
CA LYS A 7 -17.46 4.77 12.77
C LYS A 7 -17.75 3.28 12.70
N LYS A 8 -18.92 2.90 13.22
CA LYS A 8 -19.38 1.52 13.29
C LYS A 8 -20.71 1.34 12.58
N ASP A 9 -20.91 0.18 11.98
CA ASP A 9 -22.20 -0.21 11.41
C ASP A 9 -23.21 -0.55 12.52
N GLU A 10 -24.43 -0.92 12.12
CA GLU A 10 -25.51 -1.30 13.04
C GLU A 10 -25.17 -2.54 13.89
N GLN A 11 -24.24 -3.38 13.43
CA GLN A 11 -23.75 -4.57 14.11
C GLN A 11 -22.55 -4.28 15.02
N GLY A 12 -22.09 -3.02 15.07
CA GLY A 12 -20.96 -2.58 15.88
C GLY A 12 -19.59 -2.83 15.24
N THR A 13 -19.54 -3.25 13.98
CA THR A 13 -18.30 -3.48 13.22
C THR A 13 -17.68 -2.15 12.82
N LEU A 14 -16.39 -1.98 13.08
CA LEU A 14 -15.65 -0.80 12.65
C LEU A 14 -15.54 -0.78 11.12
N TYR A 15 -15.95 0.31 10.46
CA TYR A 15 -15.78 0.49 9.01
C TYR A 15 -14.93 1.72 8.64
N ALA A 16 -14.70 2.63 9.59
CA ALA A 16 -13.76 3.75 9.48
C ALA A 16 -13.28 4.15 10.87
N GLY A 17 -12.08 4.70 10.98
CA GLY A 17 -11.47 5.09 12.24
C GLY A 17 -9.97 5.26 12.08
N ASP A 18 -9.30 5.55 13.19
CA ASP A 18 -7.85 5.63 13.24
C ASP A 18 -7.22 4.26 12.94
N ALA A 19 -6.26 4.23 12.02
CA ALA A 19 -5.62 3.01 11.55
C ALA A 19 -4.12 3.09 11.83
N GLY A 20 -3.55 2.03 12.41
CA GLY A 20 -2.10 1.83 12.49
C GLY A 20 -1.52 1.31 11.17
N PHE A 21 -0.21 1.33 11.01
CA PHE A 21 0.47 0.59 9.93
C PHE A 21 0.63 -0.89 10.30
N GLY A 22 1.05 -1.15 11.53
CA GLY A 22 1.36 -2.47 12.06
C GLY A 22 1.96 -2.37 13.47
N PRO A 23 2.06 -3.50 14.20
CA PRO A 23 2.73 -3.53 15.49
C PRO A 23 4.20 -3.11 15.36
N LEU A 24 4.76 -2.57 16.45
CA LEU A 24 6.19 -2.25 16.49
C LEU A 24 7.01 -3.52 16.29
N ASN A 25 8.01 -3.43 15.42
CA ASN A 25 9.08 -4.41 15.33
C ASN A 25 10.12 -4.06 16.38
N THR A 26 10.23 -4.89 17.42
CA THR A 26 11.14 -4.64 18.55
C THR A 26 12.62 -4.71 18.18
N SER A 27 12.94 -5.19 16.98
CA SER A 27 14.30 -5.16 16.41
C SER A 27 14.49 -4.09 15.32
N GLY A 28 13.43 -3.33 14.99
CA GLY A 28 13.44 -2.35 13.91
C GLY A 28 13.89 -0.95 14.34
N ALA A 29 14.05 -0.07 13.35
CA ALA A 29 14.41 1.33 13.54
C ALA A 29 13.58 2.25 12.64
N GLU A 30 13.40 3.50 13.07
CA GLU A 30 12.66 4.54 12.33
C GLU A 30 13.28 4.81 10.94
N GLY A 31 12.44 4.93 9.92
CA GLY A 31 12.87 5.00 8.51
C GLY A 31 13.40 3.67 7.94
N GLY A 32 13.16 2.58 8.67
CA GLY A 32 13.53 1.20 8.31
C GLY A 32 12.36 0.24 8.50
N ASP A 33 12.53 -0.74 9.38
CA ASP A 33 11.57 -1.80 9.70
C ASP A 33 10.96 -1.60 11.09
N LEU A 34 10.80 -0.37 11.58
CA LEU A 34 10.18 0.00 12.87
C LEU A 34 8.81 -0.67 13.10
N ARG A 35 8.05 -0.98 12.04
CA ARG A 35 6.77 -1.69 12.15
C ARG A 35 6.73 -2.94 11.29
N LEU A 36 6.01 -3.95 11.79
CA LEU A 36 5.81 -5.19 11.06
C LEU A 36 4.80 -4.98 9.93
N GLU A 37 5.23 -5.19 8.70
CA GLU A 37 4.38 -5.35 7.52
C GLU A 37 3.41 -6.55 7.71
N GLN A 38 2.52 -6.73 6.74
CA GLN A 38 1.50 -7.79 6.64
C GLN A 38 0.17 -7.55 7.37
N SER A 39 -0.10 -6.32 7.78
CA SER A 39 -1.45 -5.91 8.22
C SER A 39 -2.37 -5.61 7.04
N ASP A 40 -3.45 -6.38 6.88
CA ASP A 40 -4.41 -6.26 5.76
C ASP A 40 -5.74 -5.63 6.22
N PHE A 41 -6.66 -5.38 5.29
CA PHE A 41 -7.95 -4.74 5.59
C PHE A 41 -8.80 -5.50 6.62
N TYR A 42 -8.70 -6.84 6.67
CA TYR A 42 -9.44 -7.65 7.63
C TYR A 42 -8.92 -7.49 9.07
N ASP A 43 -7.62 -7.18 9.25
CA ASP A 43 -7.05 -6.84 10.57
C ASP A 43 -7.59 -5.49 11.07
N PHE A 44 -7.77 -4.53 10.16
CA PHE A 44 -8.38 -3.25 10.48
C PHE A 44 -9.85 -3.38 10.88
N LEU A 45 -10.64 -4.10 10.07
CA LEU A 45 -12.08 -4.30 10.31
C LEU A 45 -12.37 -5.24 11.47
N GLY A 46 -11.42 -6.13 11.81
CA GLY A 46 -11.62 -7.17 12.80
C GLY A 46 -12.58 -8.27 12.34
N VAL A 47 -12.71 -8.49 11.03
CA VAL A 47 -13.65 -9.46 10.45
C VAL A 47 -12.93 -10.41 9.49
N PRO A 48 -13.09 -11.74 9.62
CA PRO A 48 -12.49 -12.70 8.70
C PRO A 48 -12.90 -12.47 7.24
N TYR A 49 -11.96 -12.71 6.32
CA TYR A 49 -12.22 -12.58 4.89
C TYR A 49 -12.00 -13.91 4.16
N PRO A 50 -13.05 -14.51 3.56
CA PRO A 50 -12.91 -15.71 2.75
C PRO A 50 -12.37 -15.36 1.35
N PHE A 51 -11.15 -15.76 1.06
CA PHE A 51 -10.58 -15.68 -0.28
C PHE A 51 -11.17 -16.74 -1.20
N ARG A 52 -11.11 -16.49 -2.52
CA ARG A 52 -11.68 -17.36 -3.56
C ARG A 52 -11.00 -18.73 -3.64
N ASP A 53 -9.77 -18.83 -3.18
CA ASP A 53 -9.00 -20.09 -3.11
C ASP A 53 -9.32 -20.92 -1.86
N GLY A 54 -10.29 -20.49 -1.04
CA GLY A 54 -10.73 -21.18 0.17
C GLY A 54 -9.92 -20.82 1.41
N VAL A 55 -8.82 -20.06 1.28
CA VAL A 55 -8.10 -19.52 2.44
C VAL A 55 -8.95 -18.46 3.11
N VAL A 56 -8.93 -18.41 4.44
CA VAL A 56 -9.60 -17.36 5.21
C VAL A 56 -8.54 -16.47 5.85
N GLY A 57 -8.52 -15.20 5.48
CA GLY A 57 -7.74 -14.18 6.19
C GLY A 57 -8.37 -13.96 7.57
N ALA A 58 -7.65 -14.34 8.63
CA ALA A 58 -8.10 -14.19 10.00
C ALA A 58 -7.46 -12.94 10.62
N PRO A 59 -8.24 -12.03 11.23
CA PRO A 59 -7.70 -10.87 11.93
C PRO A 59 -6.78 -11.30 13.07
N GLU A 60 -5.58 -10.75 13.12
CA GLU A 60 -4.64 -11.01 14.20
C GLU A 60 -4.79 -9.97 15.32
N THR A 61 -4.87 -10.40 16.58
CA THR A 61 -5.00 -9.49 17.74
C THR A 61 -3.88 -8.45 17.80
N MET A 62 -2.64 -8.83 17.46
CA MET A 62 -1.49 -7.90 17.44
C MET A 62 -1.54 -6.88 16.30
N ARG A 63 -2.40 -7.10 15.30
CA ARG A 63 -2.61 -6.23 14.13
C ARG A 63 -3.97 -5.54 14.19
N ALA A 64 -4.68 -5.61 15.31
CA ALA A 64 -5.98 -4.96 15.45
C ALA A 64 -5.90 -3.48 15.04
N ARG A 65 -6.79 -3.06 14.14
CA ARG A 65 -6.83 -1.69 13.57
C ARG A 65 -5.59 -1.31 12.75
N ALA A 66 -4.78 -2.27 12.32
CA ALA A 66 -3.63 -2.01 11.48
C ALA A 66 -3.94 -2.24 9.99
N LEU A 67 -3.27 -1.47 9.14
CA LEU A 67 -3.46 -1.44 7.70
C LEU A 67 -2.14 -0.98 7.04
N ASP A 68 -1.34 -1.92 6.54
CA ASP A 68 -0.06 -1.60 5.88
C ASP A 68 -0.30 -0.97 4.48
N CYS A 69 0.77 -0.61 3.77
CA CYS A 69 0.69 0.04 2.45
C CYS A 69 -0.20 -0.76 1.48
N SER A 70 0.07 -2.05 1.32
CA SER A 70 -0.68 -2.96 0.45
C SER A 70 -2.05 -3.33 1.01
N GLY A 71 -2.19 -3.43 2.34
CA GLY A 71 -3.46 -3.64 3.02
C GLY A 71 -4.42 -2.47 2.79
N PHE A 72 -3.91 -1.23 2.78
CA PHE A 72 -4.68 -0.05 2.44
C PHE A 72 -5.19 -0.09 1.00
N ILE A 73 -4.34 -0.47 0.05
CA ILE A 73 -4.76 -0.66 -1.34
C ILE A 73 -5.86 -1.74 -1.44
N ARG A 74 -5.71 -2.86 -0.73
CA ARG A 74 -6.70 -3.96 -0.69
C ARG A 74 -7.98 -3.56 0.05
N MET A 75 -7.92 -2.65 1.01
CA MET A 75 -9.09 -2.01 1.62
C MET A 75 -9.87 -1.20 0.58
N VAL A 76 -9.19 -0.31 -0.16
CA VAL A 76 -9.82 0.56 -1.15
C VAL A 76 -10.36 -0.25 -2.32
N LEU A 77 -9.52 -1.04 -2.97
CA LEU A 77 -9.89 -1.73 -4.21
C LEU A 77 -10.64 -3.03 -3.93
N GLY A 78 -10.17 -3.84 -2.99
CA GLY A 78 -10.77 -5.15 -2.71
C GLY A 78 -12.03 -5.06 -1.88
N HIS A 79 -11.92 -4.54 -0.65
CA HIS A 79 -13.06 -4.51 0.27
C HIS A 79 -14.15 -3.53 -0.19
N ARG A 80 -13.77 -2.29 -0.53
CA ARG A 80 -14.73 -1.23 -0.89
C ARG A 80 -15.14 -1.27 -2.37
N ALA A 81 -14.21 -1.41 -3.31
CA ALA A 81 -14.53 -1.46 -4.75
C ALA A 81 -14.80 -2.88 -5.30
N ARG A 82 -14.70 -3.92 -4.46
CA ARG A 82 -14.99 -5.32 -4.82
C ARG A 82 -14.07 -5.94 -5.87
N TYR A 83 -12.87 -5.39 -6.05
CA TYR A 83 -11.84 -6.00 -6.88
C TYR A 83 -11.43 -7.37 -6.29
N PRO A 84 -11.24 -8.42 -7.09
CA PRO A 84 -10.84 -9.72 -6.57
C PRO A 84 -9.51 -9.65 -5.83
N LEU A 85 -9.35 -10.40 -4.74
CA LEU A 85 -8.12 -10.45 -3.95
C LEU A 85 -7.56 -11.87 -3.88
N MET A 86 -6.24 -11.97 -3.88
CA MET A 86 -5.53 -13.23 -3.61
C MET A 86 -5.18 -13.33 -2.12
N SER A 87 -5.15 -14.55 -1.59
CA SER A 87 -4.75 -14.81 -0.19
C SER A 87 -3.26 -14.63 0.03
N SER A 88 -2.44 -14.88 -1.00
CA SER A 88 -0.98 -14.68 -1.00
C SER A 88 -0.48 -14.25 -2.38
N ASP A 89 0.79 -13.87 -2.48
CA ASP A 89 1.39 -13.52 -3.78
C ASP A 89 1.54 -14.72 -4.72
N GLY A 90 1.61 -15.94 -4.17
CA GLY A 90 1.80 -17.17 -4.93
C GLY A 90 0.51 -17.94 -5.21
N SER A 91 -0.63 -17.46 -4.73
CA SER A 91 -1.93 -18.09 -4.99
C SER A 91 -2.23 -18.08 -6.50
N SER A 92 -3.11 -18.95 -6.97
CA SER A 92 -3.64 -18.86 -8.34
C SER A 92 -4.80 -17.88 -8.40
N GLY A 93 -5.02 -17.26 -9.56
CA GLY A 93 -6.19 -16.40 -9.80
C GLY A 93 -5.85 -15.08 -10.51
N ASP A 94 -6.88 -14.25 -10.61
CA ASP A 94 -6.89 -12.95 -11.30
C ASP A 94 -7.03 -11.76 -10.32
N GLY A 95 -6.90 -12.01 -9.02
CA GLY A 95 -7.06 -10.99 -7.98
C GLY A 95 -5.78 -10.24 -7.66
N LEU A 96 -5.94 -9.14 -6.93
CA LEU A 96 -4.81 -8.35 -6.45
C LEU A 96 -3.99 -9.16 -5.41
N PRO A 97 -2.67 -9.33 -5.61
CA PRO A 97 -1.78 -10.00 -4.65
C PRO A 97 -1.74 -9.35 -3.27
N ARG A 98 -1.08 -10.01 -2.30
CA ARG A 98 -1.05 -9.53 -0.92
C ARG A 98 -0.05 -8.40 -0.72
N THR A 99 1.16 -8.51 -1.27
CA THR A 99 2.25 -7.55 -1.00
C THR A 99 2.43 -6.56 -2.16
N ALA A 100 3.07 -5.42 -1.88
CA ALA A 100 3.47 -4.46 -2.91
C ALA A 100 4.29 -5.13 -4.03
N ASN A 101 5.25 -5.99 -3.66
CA ASN A 101 6.06 -6.74 -4.63
C ASN A 101 5.22 -7.71 -5.46
N GLY A 102 4.30 -8.43 -4.83
CA GLY A 102 3.37 -9.32 -5.52
C GLY A 102 2.54 -8.56 -6.54
N MET A 103 1.93 -7.45 -6.13
CA MET A 103 1.11 -6.60 -7.00
C MET A 103 1.93 -6.11 -8.21
N ALA A 104 3.11 -5.55 -7.97
CA ALA A 104 3.99 -5.01 -9.00
C ALA A 104 4.49 -6.04 -10.02
N ARG A 105 4.68 -7.29 -9.60
CA ARG A 105 5.23 -8.36 -10.45
C ARG A 105 4.16 -9.30 -11.01
N SER A 106 2.91 -9.12 -10.61
CA SER A 106 1.80 -9.91 -11.12
C SER A 106 1.45 -9.56 -12.56
N LYS A 107 0.68 -10.45 -13.20
CA LYS A 107 0.07 -10.21 -14.51
C LYS A 107 -1.25 -9.44 -14.42
N VAL A 108 -1.65 -9.03 -13.22
CA VAL A 108 -2.90 -8.31 -12.99
C VAL A 108 -2.70 -6.85 -13.36
N GLY A 109 -3.68 -6.30 -14.08
CA GLY A 109 -3.60 -4.95 -14.64
C GLY A 109 -2.59 -4.81 -15.78
N ALA A 110 -2.50 -3.59 -16.31
CA ALA A 110 -1.53 -3.20 -17.33
C ALA A 110 -0.35 -2.45 -16.69
N ASP A 111 0.86 -2.73 -17.18
CA ASP A 111 2.06 -1.97 -16.80
C ASP A 111 2.03 -0.58 -17.46
N VAL A 112 1.79 0.45 -16.66
CA VAL A 112 1.85 1.86 -17.12
C VAL A 112 3.30 2.34 -17.09
N LEU A 113 4.01 2.02 -16.00
CA LEU A 113 5.46 2.15 -15.91
C LEU A 113 6.02 0.73 -15.69
N PRO A 114 6.63 0.10 -16.70
CA PRO A 114 7.17 -1.25 -16.59
C PRO A 114 8.26 -1.34 -15.52
N LEU A 115 8.30 -2.46 -14.79
CA LEU A 115 9.39 -2.74 -13.85
C LEU A 115 10.64 -3.20 -14.63
N THR A 116 11.56 -2.27 -14.90
CA THR A 116 12.81 -2.56 -15.63
C THR A 116 13.97 -3.00 -14.72
N GLY A 117 13.87 -2.67 -13.43
CA GLY A 117 14.85 -3.01 -12.41
C GLY A 117 14.51 -2.32 -11.08
N VAL A 118 15.43 -2.36 -10.12
CA VAL A 118 15.22 -1.82 -8.75
C VAL A 118 16.32 -0.86 -8.30
N ALA A 119 17.35 -0.66 -9.11
CA ALA A 119 18.44 0.27 -8.86
C ALA A 119 17.99 1.73 -9.11
N ALA A 120 18.82 2.71 -8.73
CA ALA A 120 18.45 4.12 -8.79
C ALA A 120 18.26 4.61 -10.24
N GLU A 121 19.05 4.06 -11.15
CA GLU A 121 18.99 4.25 -12.60
C GLU A 121 17.73 3.67 -13.23
N ASP A 122 17.05 2.73 -12.58
CA ASP A 122 15.81 2.11 -13.05
C ASP A 122 14.57 2.96 -12.75
N ARG A 123 14.75 4.19 -12.25
CA ARG A 123 13.64 5.11 -12.03
C ARG A 123 12.96 5.45 -13.37
N PRO A 124 11.64 5.27 -13.48
CA PRO A 124 10.90 5.68 -14.68
C PRO A 124 10.99 7.19 -14.92
N ALA A 125 11.25 7.59 -16.17
CA ALA A 125 11.38 9.00 -16.55
C ALA A 125 10.03 9.66 -16.91
N ASN A 126 9.04 8.87 -17.31
CA ASN A 126 7.79 9.32 -17.91
C ASN A 126 6.60 9.18 -16.94
N VAL A 127 6.68 9.81 -15.77
CA VAL A 127 5.61 9.77 -14.75
C VAL A 127 4.33 10.51 -15.18
N ASP A 128 4.41 11.37 -16.19
CA ASP A 128 3.29 12.20 -16.67
C ASP A 128 2.12 11.41 -17.29
N GLN A 129 2.34 10.14 -17.65
CA GLN A 129 1.29 9.26 -18.19
C GLN A 129 0.41 8.63 -17.09
N LEU A 130 0.83 8.73 -15.83
CA LEU A 130 0.10 8.19 -14.68
C LEU A 130 -1.23 8.93 -14.51
N GLN A 131 -2.26 8.18 -14.11
CA GLN A 131 -3.61 8.67 -13.91
C GLN A 131 -4.10 8.38 -12.49
N PRO A 132 -5.07 9.16 -11.96
CA PRO A 132 -5.72 8.83 -10.70
C PRO A 132 -6.22 7.38 -10.68
N GLY A 133 -5.90 6.66 -9.60
CA GLY A 133 -6.21 5.23 -9.45
C GLY A 133 -5.08 4.28 -9.84
N ASP A 134 -4.05 4.74 -10.58
CA ASP A 134 -2.88 3.92 -10.86
C ASP A 134 -2.14 3.57 -9.56
N LEU A 135 -1.71 2.32 -9.45
CA LEU A 135 -0.84 1.86 -8.37
C LEU A 135 0.60 2.18 -8.72
N VAL A 136 1.33 2.77 -7.77
CA VAL A 136 2.75 3.10 -7.89
C VAL A 136 3.54 2.31 -6.87
N PHE A 137 4.66 1.73 -7.29
CA PHE A 137 5.45 0.80 -6.49
C PHE A 137 6.87 1.31 -6.29
N PHE A 138 7.35 1.23 -5.06
CA PHE A 138 8.61 1.83 -4.64
C PHE A 138 9.56 0.83 -4.03
N LYS A 139 10.84 1.19 -4.09
CA LYS A 139 11.95 0.53 -3.41
C LYS A 139 12.51 1.46 -2.33
N LEU A 140 11.89 1.46 -1.15
CA LEU A 140 12.23 2.35 -0.05
C LEU A 140 13.38 1.80 0.79
N ASP A 141 13.33 0.52 1.15
CA ASP A 141 14.30 -0.10 2.04
C ASP A 141 15.39 -0.77 1.22
N ALA A 142 16.61 -0.23 1.26
CA ALA A 142 17.78 -0.82 0.60
C ALA A 142 18.04 -2.29 1.02
N ARG A 143 17.64 -2.69 2.23
CA ARG A 143 17.80 -4.05 2.78
C ARG A 143 16.83 -5.05 2.17
N ALA A 144 15.72 -4.59 1.56
CA ALA A 144 14.73 -5.44 0.91
C ALA A 144 15.22 -6.14 -0.38
N LYS A 145 16.53 -6.11 -0.67
CA LYS A 145 17.17 -6.69 -1.88
C LYS A 145 16.44 -6.21 -3.14
N ASP A 146 15.80 -7.12 -3.88
CA ASP A 146 15.09 -6.81 -5.12
C ASP A 146 13.57 -6.68 -4.96
N ARG A 147 13.09 -6.72 -3.71
CA ARG A 147 11.66 -6.64 -3.39
C ARG A 147 11.21 -5.18 -3.40
N LEU A 148 10.11 -4.88 -4.08
CA LEU A 148 9.41 -3.60 -3.91
C LEU A 148 8.60 -3.67 -2.60
N ASP A 149 8.91 -2.78 -1.68
CA ASP A 149 8.44 -2.81 -0.29
C ASP A 149 7.25 -1.88 -0.05
N HIS A 150 6.98 -0.94 -0.97
CA HIS A 150 5.92 0.02 -0.78
C HIS A 150 5.03 0.18 -2.00
N VAL A 151 3.75 0.44 -1.75
CA VAL A 151 2.74 0.75 -2.77
C VAL A 151 1.90 1.95 -2.35
N GLY A 152 1.56 2.78 -3.33
CA GLY A 152 0.59 3.85 -3.19
C GLY A 152 -0.36 3.90 -4.37
N MET A 153 -1.34 4.80 -4.30
CA MET A 153 -2.30 5.05 -5.37
C MET A 153 -2.24 6.52 -5.78
N VAL A 154 -2.12 6.78 -7.09
CA VAL A 154 -2.11 8.13 -7.65
C VAL A 154 -3.46 8.80 -7.39
N LEU A 155 -3.43 10.06 -6.93
CA LEU A 155 -4.64 10.87 -6.72
C LEU A 155 -4.86 11.91 -7.83
N GLY A 156 -3.81 12.21 -8.61
CA GLY A 156 -3.80 13.28 -9.59
C GLY A 156 -2.80 14.36 -9.20
N TYR A 157 -3.07 15.59 -9.60
CA TYR A 157 -2.17 16.72 -9.37
C TYR A 157 -2.59 17.52 -8.13
N ASP A 158 -1.62 17.96 -7.34
CA ASP A 158 -1.84 18.95 -6.29
C ASP A 158 -2.09 20.35 -6.89
N THR A 159 -2.36 21.34 -6.04
CA THR A 159 -2.64 22.72 -6.47
C THR A 159 -1.43 23.42 -7.11
N GLU A 160 -0.23 22.88 -6.93
CA GLU A 160 1.01 23.38 -7.54
C GLU A 160 1.32 22.65 -8.86
N GLY A 161 0.51 21.67 -9.26
CA GLY A 161 0.69 20.91 -10.49
C GLY A 161 1.63 19.72 -10.35
N HIS A 162 1.93 19.26 -9.13
CA HIS A 162 2.75 18.06 -8.90
C HIS A 162 1.89 16.81 -8.81
N LEU A 163 2.32 15.73 -9.44
CA LEU A 163 1.61 14.45 -9.37
C LEU A 163 1.79 13.82 -7.98
N ILE A 164 0.68 13.59 -7.28
CA ILE A 164 0.65 13.08 -5.90
C ILE A 164 0.00 11.72 -5.76
N PHE A 165 0.32 11.04 -4.66
CA PHE A 165 -0.21 9.72 -4.32
C PHE A 165 -0.60 9.62 -2.84
N VAL A 166 -1.42 8.62 -2.51
CA VAL A 166 -1.77 8.23 -1.14
C VAL A 166 -1.22 6.85 -0.82
N SER A 167 -0.75 6.65 0.40
CA SER A 167 -0.31 5.33 0.89
C SER A 167 -0.46 5.23 2.41
N SER A 168 -0.57 4.02 2.95
CA SER A 168 -0.30 3.79 4.37
C SER A 168 1.19 3.72 4.62
N ARG A 169 1.67 4.43 5.65
CA ARG A 169 3.10 4.65 5.92
C ARG A 169 3.45 4.28 7.34
N GLU A 170 4.67 3.80 7.49
CA GLU A 170 5.21 3.37 8.76
C GLU A 170 5.48 4.55 9.70
N GLU A 171 6.02 5.63 9.15
CA GLU A 171 6.50 6.83 9.86
C GLU A 171 5.36 7.60 10.53
N ILE A 172 4.18 7.58 9.93
CA ILE A 172 2.96 8.20 10.48
C ILE A 172 1.98 7.19 11.04
N ASN A 173 2.36 5.89 11.02
CA ASN A 173 1.57 4.76 11.50
C ASN A 173 0.16 4.73 10.89
N GLY A 174 0.04 4.72 9.55
CA GLY A 174 -1.26 4.55 8.89
C GLY A 174 -1.39 5.28 7.55
N PRO A 175 -2.58 5.22 6.91
CA PRO A 175 -2.91 5.92 5.66
C PRO A 175 -2.71 7.43 5.76
N ALA A 176 -1.92 8.00 4.84
CA ALA A 176 -1.66 9.44 4.77
C ALA A 176 -1.46 9.94 3.33
N ILE A 177 -1.85 11.20 3.13
CA ILE A 177 -1.50 12.02 1.95
C ILE A 177 -0.39 13.04 2.31
N GLY A 178 -0.12 13.24 3.60
CA GLY A 178 0.80 14.28 4.09
C GLY A 178 2.28 13.97 3.88
N ASP A 179 3.12 14.99 4.13
CA ASP A 179 4.57 14.96 3.84
C ASP A 179 5.42 14.30 4.93
N VAL A 180 4.79 13.76 5.98
CA VAL A 180 5.50 13.05 7.05
C VAL A 180 6.03 11.72 6.51
N GLY A 181 7.32 11.46 6.71
CA GLY A 181 8.04 10.36 6.07
C GLY A 181 8.45 10.61 4.61
N GLY A 182 8.16 11.81 4.08
CA GLY A 182 8.53 12.23 2.73
C GLY A 182 7.36 12.85 1.97
N VAL A 183 7.64 13.84 1.14
CA VAL A 183 6.62 14.51 0.33
C VAL A 183 5.94 13.52 -0.60
N SER A 184 4.61 13.52 -0.63
CA SER A 184 3.78 12.58 -1.42
C SER A 184 3.76 12.88 -2.92
N ARG A 185 4.91 13.20 -3.51
CA ARG A 185 5.09 13.57 -4.91
C ARG A 185 5.88 12.50 -5.67
N LEU A 186 5.51 12.30 -6.94
CA LEU A 186 6.12 11.31 -7.85
C LEU A 186 7.15 11.92 -8.80
N ASP A 187 7.13 13.25 -8.93
CA ASP A 187 8.04 14.04 -9.74
C ASP A 187 9.18 14.64 -8.90
N GLY A 188 10.16 15.24 -9.59
CA GLY A 188 11.32 15.86 -8.94
C GLY A 188 12.23 14.89 -8.20
N ASN A 189 12.92 15.38 -7.17
CA ASN A 189 14.03 14.69 -6.49
C ASN A 189 13.70 14.31 -5.03
N GLY A 190 12.41 14.27 -4.67
CA GLY A 190 11.94 13.84 -3.35
C GLY A 190 12.21 12.36 -3.07
N TYR A 191 12.00 11.95 -1.82
CA TYR A 191 12.25 10.60 -1.35
C TYR A 191 11.50 9.54 -2.18
N TYR A 192 10.17 9.64 -2.26
CA TYR A 192 9.33 8.73 -3.04
C TYR A 192 9.59 8.79 -4.54
N ALA A 193 9.78 10.00 -5.06
CA ALA A 193 10.11 10.21 -6.46
C ALA A 193 11.37 9.40 -6.87
N LYS A 194 12.44 9.44 -6.05
CA LYS A 194 13.69 8.70 -6.29
C LYS A 194 13.54 7.18 -6.20
N THR A 195 12.60 6.71 -5.39
CA THR A 195 12.41 5.28 -5.10
C THR A 195 11.33 4.63 -5.94
N LEU A 196 10.60 5.38 -6.77
CA LEU A 196 9.63 4.84 -7.73
C LEU A 196 10.30 3.88 -8.72
N ARG A 197 9.69 2.70 -8.94
CA ARG A 197 10.22 1.67 -9.85
C ARG A 197 9.23 1.19 -10.90
N SER A 198 7.94 1.18 -10.59
CA SER A 198 6.93 0.75 -11.54
C SER A 198 5.56 1.28 -11.18
N ALA A 199 4.62 1.13 -12.11
CA ALA A 199 3.23 1.47 -11.90
C ALA A 199 2.31 0.57 -12.73
N LYS A 200 1.15 0.25 -12.17
CA LYS A 200 0.12 -0.57 -12.82
C LYS A 200 -1.24 0.10 -12.77
N ARG A 201 -2.03 -0.13 -13.82
CA ARG A 201 -3.46 0.20 -13.89
C ARG A 201 -4.27 -1.07 -13.84
N LEU A 202 -5.16 -1.21 -12.86
CA LEU A 202 -5.97 -2.42 -12.64
C LEU A 202 -7.23 -2.48 -13.50
#